data_AF-H2CKW8-F1
#
_entry.id   AF-H2CKW8-F1
#
_cell.length_a   1.000
_cell.length_b   1.000
_cell.length_c   1.000
_cell.angle_alpha   90.00
_cell.angle_beta   90.00
_cell.angle_gamma   90.00
#
_symmetry.space_group_name_H-M   'P 1'
#
loop_
_entity.id
_entity.type
_entity.pdbx_description
1 polymer ?
#
loop_
_entity_poly.entity_id
_entity_poly.type
_entity_poly.pdbx_seq_one_letter_code
_entity_poly.pdbx_strand_id
1 'polypeptide(L)'
;MQETLLIPDRYDMLARKAGGVLPRIIVKVDEALDFIDSVYSDMRSAGRGAFLIFRAESGVGKSTFLNTISFFRDGIEIQTVPGEQELSGFFRTLPKNSSQLRILVLEGREALTDFSEADIEKVLHGINGFLRSENGEKTLIAWTCNSDELQQKLLELGQRIGGSALLGSYGGLFRFAGPEKEQYLEIARRTVAELNSGISLLELGITEENGRLLAGQANTIGDFMLAVRQFAAKSKDQLAKLLEKDQFRLWFFVVAGNEPEGDVATLTRGVSAHADIDRMLNATGANVVRELQNVRDKVGTLVNTLDVRLIYVPLTLVNSIQAISKMPEEDNDTT
;
A
#
# COMPACT_ATOMS: atom_id res chain seq x y z
N MET A 1 -22.11 -0.28 -12.17
CA MET A 1 -20.90 0.57 -12.21
C MET A 1 -19.71 -0.35 -12.15
N GLN A 2 -18.82 -0.33 -13.15
CA GLN A 2 -17.57 -1.10 -13.07
C GLN A 2 -16.70 -0.47 -11.98
N GLU A 3 -16.28 -1.27 -11.00
CA GLU A 3 -15.27 -0.84 -10.03
C GLU A 3 -13.97 -0.54 -10.80
N THR A 4 -13.46 0.68 -10.67
CA THR A 4 -12.16 1.06 -11.23
C THR A 4 -11.07 0.33 -10.47
N LEU A 5 -10.28 -0.49 -11.16
CA LEU A 5 -9.15 -1.21 -10.57
C LEU A 5 -8.13 -0.23 -9.97
N LEU A 6 -7.85 -0.36 -8.67
CA LEU A 6 -6.95 0.46 -7.87
C LEU A 6 -5.65 -0.31 -7.57
N ILE A 7 -4.57 0.07 -8.24
CA ILE A 7 -3.21 -0.45 -8.01
C ILE A 7 -2.26 0.74 -7.88
N PRO A 8 -2.11 1.30 -6.66
CA PRO A 8 -1.22 2.43 -6.43
C PRO A 8 0.25 2.00 -6.43
N ASP A 9 1.09 2.82 -7.07
CA ASP A 9 2.55 2.70 -7.16
C ASP A 9 3.27 3.75 -6.29
N ARG A 10 2.52 4.66 -5.66
CA ARG A 10 3.04 5.72 -4.78
C ARG A 10 2.32 5.73 -3.43
N TYR A 11 3.06 6.13 -2.39
CA TYR A 11 2.56 6.18 -1.02
C TYR A 11 1.33 7.08 -0.87
N ASP A 12 1.35 8.31 -1.40
CA ASP A 12 0.24 9.27 -1.22
C ASP A 12 -1.09 8.71 -1.75
N MET A 13 -1.01 8.02 -2.89
CA MET A 13 -2.15 7.36 -3.51
C MET A 13 -2.60 6.14 -2.71
N LEU A 14 -1.66 5.35 -2.21
CA LEU A 14 -1.94 4.21 -1.34
C LEU A 14 -2.61 4.65 -0.03
N ALA A 15 -2.03 5.60 0.69
CA ALA A 15 -2.55 6.12 1.96
C ALA A 15 -3.96 6.70 1.80
N ARG A 16 -4.20 7.48 0.74
CA ARG A 16 -5.51 8.06 0.45
C ARG A 16 -6.58 7.01 0.12
N LYS A 17 -6.19 5.89 -0.51
CA LYS A 17 -7.15 4.85 -0.96
C LYS A 17 -7.35 3.73 0.05
N ALA A 18 -6.32 3.38 0.81
CA ALA A 18 -6.37 2.28 1.78
C ALA A 18 -7.13 2.65 3.06
N GLY A 19 -7.07 3.91 3.51
CA GLY A 19 -7.72 4.31 4.77
C GLY A 19 -7.34 3.36 5.92
N GLY A 20 -8.35 2.78 6.59
CA GLY A 20 -8.14 1.87 7.73
C GLY A 20 -7.51 0.51 7.41
N VAL A 21 -7.42 0.09 6.14
CA VAL A 21 -6.79 -1.19 5.78
C VAL A 21 -5.30 -1.07 5.49
N LEU A 22 -4.73 0.14 5.54
CA LEU A 22 -3.31 0.38 5.30
C LEU A 22 -2.37 -0.54 6.12
N PRO A 23 -2.59 -0.80 7.42
CA PRO A 23 -1.72 -1.69 8.20
C PRO A 23 -1.68 -3.14 7.70
N ARG A 24 -2.68 -3.60 6.93
CA ARG A 24 -2.71 -4.95 6.35
C ARG A 24 -1.85 -5.06 5.08
N ILE A 25 -1.59 -3.93 4.44
CA ILE A 25 -0.82 -3.83 3.19
C ILE A 25 0.66 -3.64 3.48
N ILE A 26 0.99 -2.81 4.48
CA ILE A 26 2.38 -2.44 4.76
C ILE A 26 3.16 -3.61 5.36
N VAL A 27 4.38 -3.81 4.87
CA VAL A 27 5.34 -4.77 5.41
C VAL A 27 6.43 -4.05 6.21
N LYS A 28 6.91 -4.73 7.25
CA LYS A 28 8.06 -4.26 8.03
C LYS A 28 9.35 -4.37 7.21
N VAL A 29 10.27 -3.44 7.45
CA VAL A 29 11.65 -3.48 6.95
C VAL A 29 12.56 -3.51 8.16
N ASP A 30 12.94 -4.72 8.60
CA ASP A 30 13.57 -4.94 9.90
C ASP A 30 14.89 -4.17 10.05
N GLU A 31 15.75 -4.18 9.03
CA GLU A 31 17.01 -3.42 9.03
C GLU A 31 16.79 -1.91 9.31
N ALA A 32 15.77 -1.33 8.70
CA ALA A 32 15.46 0.09 8.89
C ALA A 32 14.85 0.37 10.27
N LEU A 33 14.05 -0.55 10.80
CA LEU A 33 13.52 -0.44 12.16
C LEU A 33 14.65 -0.52 13.20
N ASP A 34 15.54 -1.50 13.05
CA ASP A 34 16.67 -1.70 13.97
C ASP A 34 17.65 -0.50 13.93
N PHE A 35 17.81 0.12 12.76
CA PHE A 35 18.58 1.36 12.63
C PHE A 35 17.93 2.52 13.38
N ILE A 36 16.62 2.72 13.24
CA ILE A 36 15.88 3.77 13.96
C ILE A 36 15.95 3.54 15.48
N ASP A 37 15.82 2.29 15.92
CA ASP A 37 15.95 1.92 17.34
C ASP A 37 17.36 2.22 17.87
N SER A 38 18.39 1.97 17.06
CA SER A 38 19.78 2.28 17.39
C SER A 38 20.03 3.79 17.51
N VAL A 39 19.50 4.58 16.55
CA VAL A 39 19.55 6.05 16.60
C VAL A 39 18.81 6.57 17.83
N TYR A 40 17.64 6.01 18.15
CA TYR A 40 16.87 6.40 19.32
C TYR A 40 17.62 6.13 20.64
N SER A 41 18.29 4.98 20.73
CA SER A 41 19.14 4.66 21.88
C SER A 41 20.31 5.63 22.05
N ASP A 42 20.95 6.05 20.95
CA ASP A 42 22.00 7.07 20.94
C ASP A 42 21.46 8.44 21.39
N MET A 43 20.30 8.87 20.86
CA MET A 43 19.62 10.11 21.26
C MET A 43 19.36 10.16 22.78
N ARG A 44 18.83 9.06 23.33
CA ARG A 44 18.55 8.96 24.77
C ARG A 44 19.80 9.03 25.62
N SER A 45 20.90 8.43 25.16
CA SER A 45 22.17 8.42 25.86
C SER A 45 22.86 9.79 25.80
N ALA A 46 22.73 10.49 24.66
CA ALA A 46 23.33 11.80 24.44
C ALA A 46 22.50 12.97 25.00
N GLY A 47 21.21 12.75 25.34
CA GLY A 47 20.32 13.78 25.85
C GLY A 47 19.97 14.86 24.81
N ARG A 48 19.89 14.49 23.54
CA ARG A 48 19.61 15.40 22.42
C ARG A 48 18.92 14.67 21.27
N GLY A 49 18.30 15.45 20.39
CA GLY A 49 17.73 14.93 19.16
C GLY A 49 18.79 14.49 18.14
N ALA A 50 18.35 13.86 17.06
CA ALA A 50 19.22 13.43 15.97
C ALA A 50 18.77 13.98 14.62
N PHE A 51 19.75 14.21 13.74
CA PHE A 51 19.53 14.50 12.33
C PHE A 51 19.93 13.29 11.49
N LEU A 52 19.04 12.88 10.60
CA LEU A 52 19.24 11.72 9.73
C LEU A 52 18.96 12.10 8.28
N ILE A 53 19.96 11.90 7.44
CA ILE A 53 19.84 11.92 5.99
C ILE A 53 19.35 10.54 5.56
N PHE A 54 18.12 10.48 5.06
CA PHE A 54 17.45 9.25 4.67
C PHE A 54 17.46 9.10 3.16
N ARG A 55 18.49 8.44 2.65
CA ARG A 55 18.71 8.21 1.21
C ARG A 55 17.98 6.97 0.75
N ALA A 56 17.21 7.09 -0.32
CA ALA A 56 16.62 5.92 -0.98
C ALA A 56 16.40 6.22 -2.46
N GLU A 57 16.44 5.20 -3.32
CA GLU A 57 16.00 5.34 -4.71
C GLU A 57 14.50 5.65 -4.77
N SER A 58 14.05 6.26 -5.86
CA SER A 58 12.62 6.53 -6.03
C SER A 58 11.86 5.21 -6.17
N GLY A 59 10.72 5.07 -5.47
CA GLY A 59 9.86 3.89 -5.60
C GLY A 59 10.20 2.72 -4.68
N VAL A 60 11.27 2.76 -3.88
CA VAL A 60 11.60 1.66 -2.94
C VAL A 60 10.72 1.59 -1.68
N GLY A 61 9.81 2.56 -1.49
CA GLY A 61 8.90 2.60 -0.34
C GLY A 61 9.38 3.46 0.82
N LYS A 62 10.30 4.41 0.61
CA LYS A 62 10.80 5.34 1.64
C LYS A 62 9.68 6.08 2.38
N SER A 63 8.82 6.80 1.65
CA SER A 63 7.71 7.53 2.28
C SER A 63 6.73 6.58 2.95
N THR A 64 6.49 5.40 2.35
CA THR A 64 5.68 4.35 2.98
C THR A 64 6.26 3.97 4.34
N PHE A 65 7.55 3.60 4.40
CA PHE A 65 8.22 3.22 5.65
C PHE A 65 8.15 4.35 6.68
N LEU A 66 8.66 5.54 6.35
CA LEU A 66 8.77 6.66 7.30
C LEU A 66 7.43 7.11 7.87
N ASN A 67 6.35 7.04 7.09
CA ASN A 67 5.01 7.43 7.54
C ASN A 67 4.24 6.31 8.26
N THR A 68 4.79 5.09 8.31
CA THR A 68 4.09 3.91 8.87
C THR A 68 4.91 3.16 9.92
N ILE A 69 6.06 3.70 10.34
CA ILE A 69 6.91 3.13 11.42
C ILE A 69 6.08 2.87 12.70
N SER A 70 5.13 3.75 13.01
CA SER A 70 4.24 3.63 14.17
C SER A 70 3.33 2.41 14.16
N PHE A 71 3.19 1.70 13.02
CA PHE A 71 2.50 0.40 12.99
C PHE A 71 3.33 -0.72 13.60
N PHE A 72 4.65 -0.55 13.69
CA PHE A 72 5.61 -1.57 14.13
C PHE A 72 6.34 -1.23 15.42
N ARG A 73 6.20 0.01 15.90
CA ARG A 73 6.86 0.54 17.09
C ARG A 73 5.92 1.47 17.83
N ASP A 74 5.72 1.19 19.12
CA ASP A 74 4.88 2.00 20.00
C ASP A 74 5.58 3.31 20.40
N GLY A 75 4.78 4.31 20.76
CA GLY A 75 5.30 5.56 21.31
C GLY A 75 6.03 6.45 20.30
N ILE A 76 5.84 6.22 19.00
CA ILE A 76 6.36 7.06 17.92
C ILE A 76 5.26 8.01 17.42
N GLU A 77 5.53 9.32 17.50
CA GLU A 77 4.77 10.36 16.79
C GLU A 77 5.47 10.66 15.46
N ILE A 78 4.72 10.66 14.36
CA ILE A 78 5.26 10.97 13.03
C ILE A 78 4.58 12.24 12.53
N GLN A 79 5.38 13.20 12.07
CA GLN A 79 4.87 14.43 11.47
C GLN A 79 5.66 14.77 10.21
N THR A 80 4.94 14.88 9.10
CA THR A 80 5.51 15.25 7.81
C THR A 80 5.53 16.77 7.64
N VAL A 81 6.64 17.30 7.16
CA VAL A 81 6.89 18.73 6.97
C VAL A 81 7.01 19.00 5.47
N PRO A 82 5.97 19.60 4.84
CA PRO A 82 5.96 19.85 3.40
C PRO A 82 7.12 20.73 2.93
N GLY A 83 7.51 20.60 1.65
CA GLY A 83 8.67 21.27 1.06
C GLY A 83 8.66 22.79 1.20
N GLU A 84 7.48 23.39 1.09
CA GLU A 84 7.25 24.84 1.10
C GLU A 84 7.27 25.45 2.50
N GLN A 85 7.22 24.62 3.55
CA GLN A 85 7.16 25.09 4.92
C GLN A 85 8.51 25.65 5.40
N GLU A 86 8.49 26.86 5.96
CA GLU A 86 9.66 27.50 6.57
C GLU A 86 10.00 26.82 7.91
N LEU A 87 11.20 26.25 7.99
CA LEU A 87 11.59 25.35 9.09
C LEU A 87 11.89 26.10 10.39
N SER A 88 12.43 27.31 10.34
CA SER A 88 12.82 28.04 11.55
C SER A 88 11.60 28.42 12.38
N GLY A 89 10.53 28.89 11.73
CA GLY A 89 9.24 29.19 12.32
C GLY A 89 8.53 27.93 12.79
N PHE A 90 8.58 26.86 11.99
CA PHE A 90 8.04 25.56 12.38
C PHE A 90 8.65 25.00 13.67
N PHE A 91 9.99 24.99 13.79
CA PHE A 91 10.65 24.50 15.01
C PHE A 91 10.32 25.31 16.26
N ARG A 92 10.00 26.61 16.11
CA ARG A 92 9.60 27.48 17.23
C ARG A 92 8.19 27.21 17.73
N THR A 93 7.29 26.75 16.86
CA THR A 93 5.89 26.48 17.20
C THR A 93 5.67 25.04 17.65
N LEU A 94 6.64 24.15 17.46
CA LEU A 94 6.54 22.77 17.89
C LEU A 94 6.41 22.65 19.41
N PRO A 95 5.34 22.00 19.90
CA PRO A 95 5.18 21.75 21.33
C PRO A 95 6.19 20.71 21.80
N LYS A 96 6.44 20.68 23.12
CA LYS A 96 7.24 19.63 23.75
C LYS A 96 6.67 18.25 23.39
N ASN A 97 7.54 17.33 23.00
CA ASN A 97 7.14 15.99 22.62
C ASN A 97 6.64 15.19 23.84
N SER A 98 5.42 14.65 23.74
CA SER A 98 4.83 13.77 24.75
C SER A 98 5.09 12.28 24.48
N SER A 99 5.43 11.94 23.23
CA SER A 99 5.77 10.60 22.79
C SER A 99 7.19 10.21 23.18
N GLN A 100 7.52 8.92 23.07
CA GLN A 100 8.86 8.41 23.33
C GLN A 100 9.85 8.94 22.29
N LEU A 101 9.42 8.98 21.03
CA LEU A 101 10.15 9.51 19.89
C LEU A 101 9.19 10.28 18.98
N ARG A 102 9.63 11.44 18.50
CA ARG A 102 8.99 12.16 17.39
C ARG A 102 9.87 12.06 16.17
N ILE A 103 9.31 11.66 15.03
CA ILE A 103 10.00 11.66 13.75
C ILE A 103 9.40 12.78 12.89
N LEU A 104 10.22 13.78 12.58
CA LEU A 104 9.88 14.84 11.63
C LEU A 104 10.43 14.45 10.25
N VAL A 105 9.54 14.18 9.30
CA VAL A 105 9.93 13.80 7.94
C VAL A 105 9.91 15.04 7.05
N LEU A 106 11.08 15.47 6.58
CA LEU A 106 11.20 16.61 5.68
C LEU A 106 11.03 16.15 4.24
N GLU A 107 9.78 16.10 3.77
CA GLU A 107 9.44 15.70 2.39
C GLU A 107 9.47 16.90 1.43
N GLY A 108 9.44 16.63 0.12
CA GLY A 108 9.38 17.65 -0.93
C GLY A 108 10.67 18.45 -1.12
N ARG A 109 11.75 18.10 -0.40
CA ARG A 109 13.06 18.78 -0.47
C ARG A 109 14.11 18.04 -1.29
N GLU A 110 13.69 16.98 -1.98
CA GLU A 110 14.58 16.04 -2.66
C GLU A 110 14.99 16.50 -4.06
N ALA A 111 14.09 17.22 -4.75
CA ALA A 111 14.29 17.72 -6.11
C ALA A 111 14.73 19.19 -6.16
N LEU A 112 15.06 19.78 -5.00
CA LEU A 112 15.37 21.20 -4.90
C LEU A 112 16.78 21.49 -5.43
N THR A 113 16.92 21.55 -6.75
CA THR A 113 18.06 22.15 -7.45
C THR A 113 18.20 23.65 -7.16
N ASP A 114 17.16 24.27 -6.58
CA ASP A 114 17.04 25.73 -6.44
C ASP A 114 17.50 26.26 -5.07
N PHE A 115 17.86 25.39 -4.12
CA PHE A 115 18.42 25.85 -2.85
C PHE A 115 19.89 26.18 -3.01
N SER A 116 20.26 27.41 -2.68
CA SER A 116 21.67 27.77 -2.55
C SER A 116 22.29 26.99 -1.38
N GLU A 117 23.60 26.76 -1.42
CA GLU A 117 24.31 26.15 -0.27
C GLU A 117 24.04 26.91 1.03
N ALA A 118 23.92 28.24 0.94
CA ALA A 118 23.60 29.12 2.07
C ALA A 118 22.21 28.83 2.66
N ASP A 119 21.22 28.47 1.85
CA ASP A 119 19.88 28.13 2.33
C ASP A 119 19.88 26.80 3.09
N ILE A 120 20.59 25.79 2.57
CA ILE A 120 20.75 24.50 3.23
C ILE A 120 21.50 24.67 4.55
N GLU A 121 22.57 25.45 4.56
CA GLU A 121 23.34 25.76 5.76
C GLU A 121 22.48 26.46 6.82
N LYS A 122 21.68 27.45 6.44
CA LYS A 122 20.74 28.12 7.34
C LYS A 122 19.74 27.14 7.96
N VAL A 123 19.21 26.21 7.17
CA VAL A 123 18.30 25.16 7.66
C VAL A 123 19.02 24.24 8.64
N LEU A 124 20.22 23.75 8.31
CA LEU A 124 20.99 22.85 9.15
C LEU A 124 21.40 23.49 10.48
N HIS A 125 21.71 24.79 10.49
CA HIS A 125 21.90 25.55 11.73
C HIS A 125 20.62 25.59 12.58
N GLY A 126 19.46 25.82 11.96
CA GLY A 126 18.16 25.78 12.63
C GLY A 126 17.87 24.41 13.24
N ILE A 127 18.12 23.34 12.49
CA ILE A 127 17.99 21.95 12.95
C ILE A 127 18.92 21.69 14.14
N ASN A 128 20.21 22.00 14.03
CA ASN A 128 21.19 21.76 15.08
C ASN A 128 20.83 22.53 16.37
N GLY A 129 20.34 23.76 16.26
CA GLY A 129 19.83 24.53 17.39
C GLY A 129 18.60 23.88 18.03
N PHE A 130 17.64 23.46 17.21
CA PHE A 130 16.41 22.81 17.69
C PHE A 130 16.69 21.48 18.40
N LEU A 131 17.52 20.61 17.84
CA LEU A 131 17.82 19.28 18.40
C LEU A 131 18.51 19.34 19.78
N ARG A 132 19.13 20.47 20.13
CA ARG A 132 19.74 20.73 21.45
C ARG A 132 18.77 21.35 22.47
N SER A 133 17.57 21.74 22.03
CA SER A 133 16.56 22.31 22.91
C SER A 133 15.73 21.22 23.61
N GLU A 134 15.04 21.57 24.70
CA GLU A 134 14.10 20.67 25.38
C GLU A 134 12.95 20.16 24.49
N ASN A 135 12.63 20.89 23.42
CA ASN A 135 11.60 20.45 22.46
C ASN A 135 12.16 19.48 21.42
N GLY A 136 13.47 19.53 21.17
CA GLY A 136 14.15 18.70 20.17
C GLY A 136 14.80 17.43 20.72
N GLU A 137 15.02 17.31 22.04
CA GLU A 137 15.74 16.17 22.65
C GLU A 137 15.17 14.79 22.29
N LYS A 138 13.85 14.69 22.06
CA LYS A 138 13.15 13.45 21.68
C LYS A 138 12.70 13.47 20.22
N THR A 139 13.37 14.25 19.38
CA THR A 139 13.00 14.43 17.98
C THR A 139 14.12 13.94 17.06
N LEU A 140 13.77 13.04 16.16
CA LEU A 140 14.55 12.64 15.00
C LEU A 140 14.06 13.43 13.80
N ILE A 141 14.95 14.19 13.15
CA ILE A 141 14.64 14.86 11.88
C ILE A 141 15.20 14.02 10.74
N ALA A 142 14.30 13.42 9.96
CA ALA A 142 14.64 12.64 8.77
C ALA A 142 14.51 13.53 7.52
N TRP A 143 15.65 13.89 6.93
CA TRP A 143 15.69 14.57 5.64
C TRP A 143 15.76 13.55 4.52
N THR A 144 14.71 13.46 3.72
CA THR A 144 14.65 12.48 2.63
C THR A 144 15.41 12.98 1.39
N CYS A 145 16.19 12.10 0.77
CA CYS A 145 16.88 12.42 -0.48
C CYS A 145 16.80 11.26 -1.49
N ASN A 146 16.81 11.62 -2.77
CA ASN A 146 16.73 10.69 -3.91
C ASN A 146 17.98 10.73 -4.80
N SER A 147 18.91 11.66 -4.56
CA SER A 147 20.14 11.84 -5.32
C SER A 147 21.38 11.79 -4.43
N ASP A 148 22.49 11.31 -4.99
CA ASP A 148 23.75 11.21 -4.27
C ASP A 148 24.41 12.59 -4.11
N GLU A 149 24.15 13.53 -5.03
CA GLU A 149 24.66 14.90 -4.95
C GLU A 149 24.09 15.65 -3.74
N LEU A 150 22.77 15.54 -3.49
CA LEU A 150 22.14 16.17 -2.34
C LEU A 150 22.60 15.51 -1.04
N GLN A 151 22.73 14.18 -1.04
CA GLN A 151 23.26 13.44 0.10
C GLN A 151 24.66 13.93 0.48
N GLN A 152 25.57 14.04 -0.49
CA GLN A 152 26.94 14.46 -0.26
C GLN A 152 26.99 15.90 0.29
N LYS A 153 26.21 16.82 -0.31
CA LYS A 153 26.10 18.20 0.17
C LYS A 153 25.61 18.29 1.61
N LEU A 154 24.55 17.55 1.96
CA LEU A 154 24.01 17.54 3.33
C LEU A 154 25.03 16.97 4.33
N LEU A 155 25.79 15.95 3.93
CA LEU A 155 26.80 15.33 4.78
C LEU A 155 27.98 16.30 5.04
N GLU A 156 28.49 16.95 4.00
CA GLU A 156 29.58 17.93 4.10
C GLU A 156 29.19 19.14 4.96
N LEU A 157 28.00 19.71 4.72
CA LEU A 157 27.48 20.82 5.51
C LEU A 157 27.17 20.40 6.95
N GLY A 158 26.57 19.23 7.15
CA GLY A 158 26.28 18.68 8.48
C GLY A 158 27.57 18.49 9.30
N GLN A 159 28.63 17.98 8.65
CA GLN A 159 29.94 17.82 9.26
C GLN A 159 30.57 19.17 9.64
N ARG A 160 30.44 20.19 8.77
CA ARG A 160 30.95 21.56 9.02
C ARG A 160 30.23 22.26 10.18
N ILE A 161 28.91 22.11 10.28
CA ILE A 161 28.06 22.84 11.23
C ILE A 161 28.04 22.19 12.62
N GLY A 162 27.97 20.86 12.66
CA GLY A 162 27.75 20.14 13.92
C GLY A 162 28.62 18.89 14.08
N GLY A 163 29.33 18.44 13.05
CA GLY A 163 30.14 17.22 13.11
C GLY A 163 29.35 16.02 13.63
N SER A 164 30.03 15.18 14.43
CA SER A 164 29.40 14.07 15.15
C SER A 164 28.34 14.52 16.16
N ALA A 165 28.28 15.82 16.51
CA ALA A 165 27.23 16.32 17.39
C ALA A 165 25.86 16.42 16.69
N LEU A 166 25.84 16.60 15.37
CA LEU A 166 24.63 16.66 14.57
C LEU A 166 24.34 15.31 13.88
N LEU A 167 25.39 14.71 13.31
CA LEU A 167 25.30 13.47 12.54
C LEU A 167 25.26 12.21 13.42
N GLY A 168 25.60 12.33 14.71
CA GLY A 168 25.64 11.21 15.62
C GLY A 168 26.72 10.17 15.29
N SER A 169 26.64 9.04 15.97
CA SER A 169 27.64 7.97 15.93
C SER A 169 27.64 7.19 14.61
N TYR A 170 26.53 7.23 13.88
CA TYR A 170 26.31 6.52 12.60
C TYR A 170 26.60 7.38 11.37
N GLY A 171 27.18 8.58 11.55
CA GLY A 171 27.49 9.49 10.44
C GLY A 171 26.24 10.14 9.80
N GLY A 172 25.07 10.02 10.42
CA GLY A 172 23.86 10.74 10.06
C GLY A 172 23.29 10.35 8.70
N LEU A 173 23.70 9.21 8.14
CA LEU A 173 23.24 8.72 6.84
C LEU A 173 22.67 7.32 7.00
N PHE A 174 21.49 7.11 6.42
CA PHE A 174 20.92 5.79 6.24
C PHE A 174 20.50 5.59 4.79
N ARG A 175 20.93 4.46 4.21
CA ARG A 175 20.56 4.06 2.84
C ARG A 175 19.47 3.01 2.93
N PHE A 176 18.25 3.39 2.58
CA PHE A 176 17.08 2.52 2.65
C PHE A 176 16.90 1.76 1.33
N ALA A 177 16.92 0.43 1.43
CA ALA A 177 16.74 -0.48 0.28
C ALA A 177 15.27 -0.83 0.02
N GLY A 178 14.37 -0.62 0.99
CA GLY A 178 12.99 -1.08 0.88
C GLY A 178 12.78 -2.51 1.37
N PRO A 179 11.60 -3.10 1.11
CA PRO A 179 11.36 -4.52 1.37
C PRO A 179 12.17 -5.41 0.43
N GLU A 180 12.42 -6.64 0.84
CA GLU A 180 13.12 -7.63 0.03
C GLU A 180 12.31 -7.99 -1.22
N LYS A 181 13.00 -8.30 -2.33
CA LYS A 181 12.33 -8.60 -3.62
C LYS A 181 11.38 -9.79 -3.52
N GLU A 182 11.68 -10.77 -2.66
CA GLU A 182 10.84 -11.92 -2.38
C GLU A 182 9.46 -11.52 -1.80
N GLN A 183 9.38 -10.36 -1.16
CA GLN A 183 8.14 -9.85 -0.57
C GLN A 183 7.26 -9.13 -1.60
N TYR A 184 7.80 -8.72 -2.76
CA TYR A 184 7.09 -7.87 -3.72
C TYR A 184 5.76 -8.49 -4.16
N LEU A 185 5.77 -9.76 -4.56
CA LEU A 185 4.57 -10.46 -5.02
C LEU A 185 3.48 -10.51 -3.94
N GLU A 186 3.87 -10.74 -2.69
CA GLU A 186 2.94 -10.81 -1.56
C GLU A 186 2.39 -9.42 -1.22
N ILE A 187 3.22 -8.36 -1.28
CA ILE A 187 2.77 -6.97 -1.13
C ILE A 187 1.71 -6.64 -2.19
N ALA A 188 1.95 -6.99 -3.46
CA ALA A 188 0.99 -6.77 -4.52
C ALA A 188 -0.30 -7.56 -4.28
N ARG A 189 -0.23 -8.83 -3.87
CA ARG A 189 -1.40 -9.65 -3.55
C ARG A 189 -2.28 -8.99 -2.50
N ARG A 190 -1.68 -8.56 -1.37
CA ARG A 190 -2.41 -7.88 -0.29
C ARG A 190 -2.98 -6.54 -0.76
N THR A 191 -2.19 -5.75 -1.48
CA THR A 191 -2.62 -4.45 -1.99
C THR A 191 -3.83 -4.59 -2.91
N VAL A 192 -3.78 -5.53 -3.87
CA VAL A 192 -4.89 -5.75 -4.81
C VAL A 192 -6.12 -6.26 -4.08
N ALA A 193 -5.97 -7.25 -3.20
CA ALA A 193 -7.10 -7.83 -2.46
C ALA A 193 -7.79 -6.78 -1.56
N GLU A 194 -7.02 -6.00 -0.80
CA GLU A 194 -7.58 -5.01 0.14
C GLU A 194 -8.21 -3.81 -0.57
N LEU A 195 -7.66 -3.38 -1.72
CA LEU A 195 -8.15 -2.18 -2.43
C LEU A 195 -9.22 -2.48 -3.49
N ASN A 196 -9.45 -3.75 -3.83
CA ASN A 196 -10.33 -4.15 -4.93
C ASN A 196 -11.25 -5.31 -4.52
N SER A 197 -11.93 -5.19 -3.38
CA SER A 197 -13.01 -6.10 -2.99
C SER A 197 -12.62 -7.59 -2.96
N GLY A 198 -11.35 -7.90 -2.61
CA GLY A 198 -10.83 -9.26 -2.58
C GLY A 198 -10.43 -9.83 -3.94
N ILE A 199 -10.16 -9.00 -4.95
CA ILE A 199 -9.61 -9.45 -6.23
C ILE A 199 -8.23 -10.09 -6.04
N SER A 200 -8.03 -11.28 -6.62
CA SER A 200 -6.73 -11.95 -6.66
C SER A 200 -5.90 -11.44 -7.85
N LEU A 201 -4.58 -11.63 -7.78
CA LEU A 201 -3.70 -11.35 -8.91
C LEU A 201 -4.02 -12.24 -10.13
N LEU A 202 -4.48 -13.48 -9.90
CA LEU A 202 -4.84 -14.38 -10.99
C LEU A 202 -5.99 -13.81 -11.83
N GLU A 203 -6.94 -13.15 -11.21
CA GLU A 203 -8.08 -12.56 -11.91
C GLU A 203 -7.74 -11.29 -12.67
N LEU A 204 -6.53 -10.77 -12.48
CA LEU A 204 -5.90 -9.79 -13.34
C LEU A 204 -5.07 -10.44 -14.47
N GLY A 205 -5.07 -11.78 -14.53
CA GLY A 205 -4.28 -12.60 -15.45
C GLY A 205 -2.85 -12.88 -14.98
N ILE A 206 -2.51 -12.56 -13.73
CA ILE A 206 -1.14 -12.68 -13.21
C ILE A 206 -1.02 -13.98 -12.40
N THR A 207 -0.33 -14.96 -12.96
CA THR A 207 0.01 -16.21 -12.26
C THR A 207 1.18 -16.00 -11.28
N GLU A 208 1.41 -16.96 -10.38
CA GLU A 208 2.60 -16.99 -9.52
C GLU A 208 3.91 -16.86 -10.31
N GLU A 209 4.04 -17.65 -11.38
CA GLU A 209 5.26 -17.68 -12.20
C GLU A 209 5.50 -16.33 -12.87
N ASN A 210 4.49 -15.78 -13.55
CA ASN A 210 4.61 -14.48 -14.20
C ASN A 210 4.80 -13.35 -13.18
N GLY A 211 4.14 -13.44 -12.02
CA GLY A 211 4.30 -12.48 -10.92
C GLY A 211 5.74 -12.46 -10.39
N ARG A 212 6.38 -13.62 -10.22
CA ARG A 212 7.79 -13.71 -9.82
C ARG A 212 8.74 -13.20 -10.89
N LEU A 213 8.45 -13.47 -12.17
CA LEU A 213 9.23 -12.93 -13.29
C LEU A 213 9.18 -11.39 -13.31
N LEU A 214 7.98 -10.81 -13.15
CA LEU A 214 7.79 -9.36 -13.05
C LEU A 214 8.55 -8.77 -11.84
N ALA A 215 8.50 -9.43 -10.68
CA ALA A 215 9.23 -8.99 -9.49
C ALA A 215 10.75 -9.05 -9.68
N GLY A 216 11.26 -10.09 -10.34
CA GLY A 216 12.69 -10.23 -10.65
C GLY A 216 13.23 -9.15 -11.59
N GLN A 217 12.40 -8.68 -12.53
CA GLN A 217 12.75 -7.62 -13.47
C GLN A 217 12.62 -6.20 -12.90
N ALA A 218 11.86 -6.02 -11.82
CA ALA A 218 11.67 -4.74 -11.19
C ALA A 218 12.91 -4.34 -10.36
N ASN A 219 13.30 -3.07 -10.42
CA ASN A 219 14.34 -2.53 -9.55
C ASN A 219 13.76 -2.22 -8.16
N THR A 220 12.59 -1.59 -8.13
CA THR A 220 11.92 -1.17 -6.89
C THR A 220 10.50 -1.76 -6.77
N ILE A 221 9.94 -1.73 -5.55
CA ILE A 221 8.54 -2.12 -5.32
C ILE A 221 7.57 -1.25 -6.12
N GLY A 222 7.88 0.05 -6.29
CA GLY A 222 7.12 0.95 -7.14
C GLY A 222 7.11 0.53 -8.61
N ASP A 223 8.27 0.13 -9.16
CA ASP A 223 8.37 -0.39 -10.53
C ASP A 223 7.58 -1.68 -10.70
N PHE A 224 7.62 -2.56 -9.69
CA PHE A 224 6.85 -3.79 -9.70
C PHE A 224 5.34 -3.52 -9.70
N MET A 225 4.86 -2.63 -8.81
CA MET A 225 3.44 -2.26 -8.74
C MET A 225 2.98 -1.57 -10.04
N LEU A 226 3.84 -0.77 -10.67
CA LEU A 226 3.60 -0.20 -11.98
C LEU A 226 3.45 -1.29 -13.06
N ALA A 227 4.35 -2.28 -13.07
CA ALA A 227 4.31 -3.40 -14.01
C ALA A 227 3.04 -4.25 -13.83
N VAL A 228 2.64 -4.54 -12.58
CA VAL A 228 1.38 -5.22 -12.25
C VAL A 228 0.18 -4.45 -12.79
N ARG A 229 0.15 -3.12 -12.58
CA ARG A 229 -0.91 -2.25 -13.12
C ARG A 229 -0.98 -2.27 -14.64
N GLN A 230 0.17 -2.17 -15.32
CA GLN A 230 0.26 -2.21 -16.78
C GLN A 230 -0.21 -3.56 -17.33
N PHE A 231 0.18 -4.66 -16.68
CA PHE A 231 -0.27 -6.00 -17.05
C PHE A 231 -1.79 -6.10 -16.94
N ALA A 232 -2.37 -5.72 -15.80
CA ALA A 232 -3.81 -5.80 -15.57
C ALA A 232 -4.61 -4.94 -16.57
N ALA A 233 -4.12 -3.74 -16.90
CA ALA A 233 -4.72 -2.89 -17.91
C ALA A 233 -4.70 -3.55 -19.30
N LYS A 234 -3.56 -4.13 -19.70
CA LYS A 234 -3.43 -4.83 -20.99
C LYS A 234 -4.35 -6.04 -21.09
N SER A 235 -4.44 -6.85 -20.03
CA SER A 235 -5.36 -8.00 -19.98
C SER A 235 -6.81 -7.56 -20.13
N LYS A 236 -7.21 -6.47 -19.46
CA LYS A 236 -8.54 -5.89 -19.56
C LYS A 236 -8.85 -5.40 -20.99
N ASP A 237 -7.93 -4.67 -21.62
CA ASP A 237 -8.11 -4.16 -22.99
C ASP A 237 -8.22 -5.28 -24.02
N GLN A 238 -7.44 -6.36 -23.85
CA GLN A 238 -7.53 -7.54 -24.72
C GLN A 238 -8.89 -8.22 -24.61
N LEU A 239 -9.44 -8.36 -23.40
CA LEU A 239 -10.78 -8.93 -23.20
C LEU A 239 -11.89 -8.02 -23.69
N ALA A 240 -11.79 -6.70 -23.49
CA ALA A 240 -12.77 -5.75 -23.97
C ALA A 240 -12.94 -5.82 -25.50
N LYS A 241 -11.85 -6.07 -26.23
CA LYS A 241 -11.90 -6.29 -27.69
C LYS A 241 -12.60 -7.59 -28.10
N LEU A 242 -12.63 -8.61 -27.23
CA LEU A 242 -13.31 -9.87 -27.49
C LEU A 242 -14.81 -9.81 -27.18
N LEU A 243 -15.23 -8.86 -26.34
CA LEU A 243 -16.61 -8.66 -25.89
C LEU A 243 -17.23 -7.47 -26.61
N GLU A 244 -17.39 -7.57 -27.94
CA GLU A 244 -17.90 -6.48 -28.80
C GLU A 244 -19.35 -6.05 -28.47
N LYS A 245 -20.11 -6.84 -27.69
CA LYS A 245 -21.47 -6.52 -27.24
C LYS A 245 -21.77 -7.15 -25.88
N ASP A 246 -22.30 -6.31 -24.99
CA ASP A 246 -22.83 -6.58 -23.64
C ASP A 246 -22.01 -7.49 -22.72
N GLN A 247 -21.74 -7.01 -21.50
CA GLN A 247 -21.20 -7.86 -20.44
C GLN A 247 -22.22 -8.96 -20.14
N PHE A 248 -21.96 -10.18 -20.61
CA PHE A 248 -22.75 -11.34 -20.23
C PHE A 248 -22.65 -11.49 -18.71
N ARG A 249 -23.79 -11.39 -18.01
CA ARG A 249 -23.88 -11.57 -16.55
C ARG A 249 -24.36 -12.97 -16.26
N LEU A 250 -23.61 -13.71 -15.45
CA LEU A 250 -23.96 -15.09 -15.10
C LEU A 250 -24.16 -15.24 -13.60
N TRP A 251 -25.41 -15.33 -13.17
CA TRP A 251 -25.76 -15.47 -11.76
C TRP A 251 -26.27 -16.88 -11.48
N PHE A 252 -25.56 -17.60 -10.61
CA PHE A 252 -25.93 -18.91 -10.12
C PHE A 252 -26.67 -18.76 -8.79
N PHE A 253 -27.93 -19.16 -8.76
CA PHE A 253 -28.72 -19.22 -7.54
C PHE A 253 -28.67 -20.64 -6.98
N VAL A 254 -28.10 -20.80 -5.78
CA VAL A 254 -28.05 -22.07 -5.08
C VAL A 254 -29.24 -22.13 -4.13
N VAL A 255 -30.12 -23.10 -4.35
CA VAL A 255 -31.27 -23.39 -3.49
C VAL A 255 -31.08 -24.79 -2.91
N ALA A 256 -30.73 -24.87 -1.63
CA ALA A 256 -30.60 -26.16 -0.94
C ALA A 256 -31.12 -26.08 0.50
N GLY A 257 -31.54 -27.24 1.03
CA GLY A 257 -32.15 -27.36 2.36
C GLY A 257 -31.19 -27.59 3.53
N ASN A 258 -29.94 -27.98 3.27
CA ASN A 258 -28.96 -28.32 4.30
C ASN A 258 -27.92 -27.20 4.50
N GLU A 259 -28.36 -25.96 4.77
CA GLU A 259 -27.49 -24.81 5.11
C GLU A 259 -26.22 -24.63 4.22
N PRO A 260 -26.35 -24.55 2.88
CA PRO A 260 -25.21 -24.40 1.97
C PRO A 260 -24.56 -23.00 2.01
N GLU A 261 -25.00 -22.12 2.91
CA GLU A 261 -24.51 -20.74 3.02
C GLU A 261 -23.01 -20.68 3.26
N GLY A 262 -22.50 -21.54 4.15
CA GLY A 262 -21.07 -21.68 4.42
C GLY A 262 -20.30 -22.09 3.16
N ASP A 263 -20.78 -23.10 2.44
CA ASP A 263 -20.13 -23.61 1.23
C ASP A 263 -20.12 -22.55 0.11
N VAL A 264 -21.24 -21.83 -0.10
CA VAL A 264 -21.32 -20.73 -1.06
C VAL A 264 -20.40 -19.57 -0.66
N ALA A 265 -20.33 -19.24 0.64
CA ALA A 265 -19.41 -18.24 1.16
C ALA A 265 -17.94 -18.65 0.97
N THR A 266 -17.63 -19.96 1.02
CA THR A 266 -16.27 -20.43 0.71
C THR A 266 -15.92 -20.27 -0.76
N LEU A 267 -16.88 -20.24 -1.69
CA LEU A 267 -16.62 -20.11 -3.13
C LEU A 267 -16.83 -18.69 -3.67
N THR A 268 -17.17 -17.74 -2.80
CA THR A 268 -17.43 -16.34 -3.15
C THR A 268 -16.52 -15.38 -2.40
N ARG A 269 -16.50 -14.14 -2.86
CA ARG A 269 -15.74 -13.04 -2.25
C ARG A 269 -16.57 -11.77 -2.08
N GLY A 270 -16.13 -10.97 -1.11
CA GLY A 270 -16.69 -9.67 -0.81
C GLY A 270 -18.17 -9.73 -0.43
N VAL A 271 -18.80 -8.56 -0.37
CA VAL A 271 -20.24 -8.43 -0.05
C VAL A 271 -21.13 -8.72 -1.27
N SER A 272 -20.54 -8.75 -2.47
CA SER A 272 -21.25 -8.81 -3.75
C SER A 272 -21.42 -10.23 -4.31
N ALA A 273 -21.12 -11.27 -3.53
CA ALA A 273 -21.26 -12.68 -3.90
C ALA A 273 -20.58 -13.06 -5.25
N HIS A 274 -19.47 -12.39 -5.58
CA HIS A 274 -18.72 -12.71 -6.80
C HIS A 274 -18.03 -14.05 -6.65
N ALA A 275 -17.99 -14.84 -7.71
CA ALA A 275 -17.26 -16.10 -7.73
C ALA A 275 -15.76 -15.87 -7.49
N ASP A 276 -15.16 -16.65 -6.58
CA ASP A 276 -13.72 -16.70 -6.35
C ASP A 276 -13.11 -17.84 -7.17
N ILE A 277 -12.47 -17.50 -8.28
CA ILE A 277 -11.92 -18.49 -9.22
C ILE A 277 -10.77 -19.28 -8.65
N ASP A 278 -9.96 -18.67 -7.79
CA ASP A 278 -8.87 -19.39 -7.13
C ASP A 278 -9.45 -20.49 -6.25
N ARG A 279 -10.52 -20.22 -5.51
CA ARG A 279 -11.17 -21.25 -4.70
C ARG A 279 -11.89 -22.28 -5.55
N MET A 280 -12.63 -21.86 -6.59
CA MET A 280 -13.35 -22.78 -7.47
C MET A 280 -12.43 -23.76 -8.23
N LEU A 281 -11.29 -23.28 -8.74
CA LEU A 281 -10.32 -24.12 -9.45
C LEU A 281 -9.58 -25.09 -8.53
N ASN A 282 -9.60 -24.85 -7.22
CA ASN A 282 -8.97 -25.73 -6.23
C ASN A 282 -9.99 -26.60 -5.46
N ALA A 283 -11.29 -26.28 -5.54
CA ALA A 283 -12.35 -26.98 -4.80
C ALA A 283 -12.72 -28.35 -5.38
N THR A 284 -12.40 -28.64 -6.64
CA THR A 284 -12.79 -29.90 -7.29
C THR A 284 -11.62 -30.58 -8.02
N GLY A 285 -11.52 -31.90 -7.88
CA GLY A 285 -10.52 -32.73 -8.55
C GLY A 285 -10.93 -33.23 -9.94
N ALA A 286 -11.92 -32.62 -10.58
CA ALA A 286 -12.48 -33.08 -11.85
C ALA A 286 -11.47 -32.93 -13.01
N ASN A 287 -11.53 -33.83 -14.00
CA ASN A 287 -10.60 -33.80 -15.15
C ASN A 287 -10.65 -32.49 -15.94
N VAL A 288 -11.83 -31.87 -16.06
CA VAL A 288 -12.01 -30.56 -16.72
C VAL A 288 -11.23 -29.45 -16.00
N VAL A 289 -11.09 -29.54 -14.67
CA VAL A 289 -10.30 -28.56 -13.91
C VAL A 289 -8.82 -28.66 -14.25
N ARG A 290 -8.28 -29.86 -14.52
CA ARG A 290 -6.89 -30.01 -14.96
C ARG A 290 -6.64 -29.36 -16.33
N GLU A 291 -7.61 -29.41 -17.23
CA GLU A 291 -7.51 -28.71 -18.52
C GLU A 291 -7.59 -27.19 -18.35
N LEU A 292 -8.51 -26.72 -17.49
CA LEU A 292 -8.65 -25.28 -17.18
C LEU A 292 -7.45 -24.72 -16.41
N GLN A 293 -6.76 -25.53 -15.61
CA GLN A 293 -5.51 -25.17 -14.95
C GLN A 293 -4.40 -24.81 -15.95
N ASN A 294 -4.41 -25.37 -17.17
CA ASN A 294 -3.44 -25.02 -18.22
C ASN A 294 -3.68 -23.63 -18.85
N VAL A 295 -4.86 -23.04 -18.62
CA VAL A 295 -5.26 -21.71 -19.14
C VAL A 295 -5.77 -20.82 -18.00
N ARG A 296 -5.21 -21.01 -16.81
CA ARG A 296 -5.67 -20.42 -15.55
C ARG A 296 -5.73 -18.90 -15.57
N ASP A 297 -4.75 -18.26 -16.19
CA ASP A 297 -4.65 -16.81 -16.41
C ASP A 297 -5.84 -16.28 -17.23
N LYS A 298 -6.18 -16.97 -18.33
CA LYS A 298 -7.31 -16.61 -19.20
C LYS A 298 -8.64 -16.77 -18.46
N VAL A 299 -8.80 -17.86 -17.70
CA VAL A 299 -10.00 -18.13 -16.91
C VAL A 299 -10.20 -17.06 -15.84
N GLY A 300 -9.14 -16.70 -15.10
CA GLY A 300 -9.21 -15.64 -14.09
C GLY A 300 -9.65 -14.30 -14.67
N THR A 301 -9.03 -13.90 -15.79
CA THR A 301 -9.36 -12.61 -16.42
C THR A 301 -10.78 -12.59 -17.00
N LEU A 302 -11.24 -13.71 -17.57
CA LEU A 302 -12.59 -13.86 -18.13
C LEU A 302 -13.67 -13.67 -17.06
N VAL A 303 -13.51 -14.29 -15.89
CA VAL A 303 -14.53 -14.27 -14.84
C VAL A 303 -14.70 -12.89 -14.23
N ASN A 304 -13.61 -12.15 -14.04
CA ASN A 304 -13.68 -10.76 -13.62
C ASN A 304 -14.47 -9.88 -14.62
N THR A 305 -14.52 -10.30 -15.89
CA THR A 305 -15.20 -9.56 -16.95
C THR A 305 -16.68 -9.96 -17.12
N LEU A 306 -17.06 -11.20 -16.79
CA LEU A 306 -18.38 -11.79 -17.00
C LEU A 306 -19.39 -11.61 -15.82
N ASP A 307 -19.10 -10.76 -14.81
CA ASP A 307 -19.95 -10.54 -13.62
C ASP A 307 -20.59 -11.85 -13.11
N VAL A 308 -19.73 -12.82 -12.77
CA VAL A 308 -20.17 -14.14 -12.32
C VAL A 308 -20.44 -14.10 -10.81
N ARG A 309 -21.68 -14.41 -10.43
CA ARG A 309 -22.11 -14.41 -9.02
C ARG A 309 -22.67 -15.75 -8.60
N LEU A 310 -22.42 -16.12 -7.34
CA LEU A 310 -22.96 -17.32 -6.72
C LEU A 310 -23.74 -16.91 -5.47
N ILE A 311 -25.05 -17.00 -5.52
CA ILE A 311 -25.95 -16.46 -4.48
C ILE A 311 -26.71 -17.61 -3.86
N TYR A 312 -26.56 -17.80 -2.54
CA TYR A 312 -27.43 -18.69 -1.80
C TYR A 312 -28.80 -18.03 -1.59
N VAL A 313 -29.87 -18.76 -1.89
CA VAL A 313 -31.25 -18.32 -1.64
C VAL A 313 -31.92 -19.33 -0.70
N PRO A 314 -32.27 -18.93 0.54
CA PRO A 314 -33.00 -19.79 1.46
C PRO A 314 -34.34 -20.26 0.88
N LEU A 315 -34.71 -21.52 1.13
CA LEU A 315 -36.00 -22.08 0.69
C LEU A 315 -37.20 -21.26 1.19
N THR A 316 -37.10 -20.66 2.37
CA THR A 316 -38.12 -19.76 2.93
C THR A 316 -38.34 -18.54 2.04
N LEU A 317 -37.26 -17.94 1.51
CA LEU A 317 -37.35 -16.80 0.60
C LEU A 317 -37.97 -17.21 -0.75
N VAL A 318 -37.57 -18.37 -1.29
CA VAL A 318 -38.16 -18.92 -2.53
C VAL A 318 -39.67 -19.14 -2.35
N ASN A 319 -40.09 -19.73 -1.23
CA ASN A 319 -41.50 -19.96 -0.93
C ASN A 319 -42.29 -18.66 -0.78
N SER A 320 -41.71 -17.64 -0.14
CA SER A 320 -42.32 -16.31 -0.03
C SER A 320 -42.49 -15.64 -1.38
N ILE A 321 -41.49 -15.71 -2.26
CA ILE A 321 -41.59 -15.18 -3.64
C ILE A 321 -42.69 -15.91 -4.41
N GLN A 322 -42.78 -17.24 -4.31
CA GLN A 322 -43.83 -18.01 -4.97
C GLN A 322 -45.23 -17.68 -4.44
N ALA A 323 -45.37 -17.38 -3.16
CA ALA A 323 -46.64 -16.98 -2.57
C ALA A 323 -47.09 -15.61 -3.11
N ILE A 324 -46.16 -14.65 -3.20
CA ILE A 324 -46.42 -13.32 -3.75
C ILE A 324 -46.76 -13.41 -5.24
N SER A 325 -46.04 -14.21 -6.04
CA SER A 325 -46.30 -14.35 -7.48
C SER A 325 -47.63 -15.04 -7.80
N LYS A 326 -48.27 -15.69 -6.82
CA LYS A 326 -49.57 -16.36 -6.96
C LYS A 326 -50.73 -15.54 -6.41
N MET A 327 -50.47 -14.35 -5.84
CA MET A 327 -51.54 -13.42 -5.53
C MET A 327 -52.12 -12.90 -6.86
N PRO A 328 -53.44 -13.03 -7.09
CA PRO A 328 -54.07 -12.43 -8.26
C PRO A 328 -53.79 -10.91 -8.25
N GLU A 329 -53.48 -10.33 -9.41
CA GLU A 329 -53.49 -8.88 -9.56
C GLU A 329 -54.89 -8.40 -9.15
N GLU A 330 -55.00 -7.64 -8.05
CA GLU A 330 -56.24 -6.96 -7.73
C GLU A 330 -56.55 -6.04 -8.91
N ASP A 331 -57.64 -6.35 -9.63
CA ASP A 331 -58.19 -5.52 -10.69
C ASP A 331 -58.25 -4.07 -10.21
N ASN A 332 -57.39 -3.24 -10.79
CA ASN A 332 -57.36 -1.80 -10.57
C ASN A 332 -58.46 -1.13 -11.42
N ASP A 333 -59.66 -1.72 -11.43
CA ASP A 333 -60.86 -1.15 -12.03
C ASP A 333 -61.74 -0.59 -10.91
N THR A 334 -61.35 0.59 -10.42
CA THR A 334 -62.31 1.55 -9.85
C THR A 334 -61.83 2.97 -10.15
N THR A 335 -62.07 3.44 -11.38
CA THR A 335 -62.81 4.70 -11.57
C THR A 335 -63.40 4.82 -12.97
#